data_AF-A0AAT9GRE7-F1
#
_entry.id   AF-A0AAT9GRE7-F1
#
_cell.length_a   1.000
_cell.length_b   1.000
_cell.length_c   1.000
_cell.angle_alpha   90.00
_cell.angle_beta   90.00
_cell.angle_gamma   90.00
#
_symmetry.space_group_name_H-M   'P 1'
#
loop_
_entity.id
_entity.type
_entity.pdbx_description
1 polymer ?
#
loop_
_entity_poly.entity_id
_entity_poly.type
_entity_poly.pdbx_seq_one_letter_code
_entity_poly.pdbx_strand_id
1 'polypeptide(L)'
;MNENDIEIGRVLLQFDQVIEEHNSYLEELENLVELPEIETERLSRLLRRMRKTRKQILGGISSIVEHIKNSNDPKLKEEALGIMNYFYVVGINDEERALRKVMEIEMSLKEDIEKDIEMLEKIRSLVMQFIY
;
A
#
# COMPACT_ATOMS: atom_id res chain seq x y z
N MET A 1 4.33 8.11 27.01
CA MET A 1 4.20 8.30 25.55
C MET A 1 3.90 9.75 25.29
N ASN A 2 4.68 10.38 24.41
CA ASN A 2 4.34 11.71 23.91
C ASN A 2 3.24 11.60 22.84
N GLU A 3 2.70 12.73 22.38
CA GLU A 3 1.62 12.76 21.37
C GLU A 3 2.03 12.06 20.06
N ASN A 4 3.28 12.22 19.64
CA ASN A 4 3.84 11.54 18.47
C ASN A 4 3.83 10.01 18.63
N ASP A 5 4.21 9.49 19.80
CA ASP A 5 4.20 8.05 20.09
C ASP A 5 2.77 7.48 20.06
N ILE A 6 1.76 8.26 20.50
CA ILE A 6 0.35 7.85 20.47
C ILE A 6 -0.15 7.74 19.02
N GLU A 7 0.15 8.73 18.19
CA GLU A 7 -0.28 8.75 16.79
C GLU A 7 0.38 7.60 16.00
N ILE A 8 1.69 7.41 16.15
CA ILE A 8 2.39 6.28 15.52
C ILE A 8 1.83 4.95 16.02
N GLY A 9 1.66 4.79 17.34
CA GLY A 9 1.13 3.54 17.91
C GLY A 9 -0.26 3.18 17.39
N ARG A 10 -1.16 4.17 17.21
CA ARG A 10 -2.48 3.93 16.59
C ARG A 10 -2.35 3.45 15.14
N VAL A 11 -1.47 4.07 14.39
CA VAL A 11 -1.22 3.72 12.99
C VAL A 11 -0.66 2.30 12.89
N LEU A 12 0.35 1.96 13.70
CA LEU A 12 0.94 0.61 13.72
C LEU A 12 -0.09 -0.46 14.08
N LEU A 13 -0.96 -0.22 15.06
CA LEU A 13 -2.05 -1.14 15.43
C LEU A 13 -3.04 -1.41 14.30
N GLN A 14 -3.25 -0.44 13.40
CA GLN A 14 -4.14 -0.60 12.25
C GLN A 14 -3.43 -1.23 11.05
N PHE A 15 -2.12 -1.09 10.95
CA PHE A 15 -1.36 -1.52 9.77
C PHE A 15 -1.37 -3.02 9.56
N ASP A 16 -1.39 -3.83 10.62
CA ASP A 16 -1.46 -5.29 10.49
C ASP A 16 -2.66 -5.71 9.63
N GLN A 17 -3.84 -5.19 9.95
CA GLN A 17 -5.06 -5.46 9.19
C GLN A 17 -4.97 -4.88 7.76
N VAL A 18 -4.46 -3.66 7.61
CA VAL A 18 -4.36 -3.00 6.29
C VAL A 18 -3.41 -3.77 5.36
N ILE A 19 -2.31 -4.32 5.89
CA ILE A 19 -1.35 -5.14 5.15
C ILE A 19 -1.95 -6.49 4.80
N GLU A 20 -2.68 -7.12 5.72
CA GLU A 20 -3.37 -8.39 5.44
C GLU A 20 -4.42 -8.22 4.32
N GLU A 21 -5.24 -7.17 4.40
CA GLU A 21 -6.20 -6.82 3.35
C GLU A 21 -5.51 -6.53 2.02
N HIS A 22 -4.40 -5.76 2.04
CA HIS A 22 -3.61 -5.45 0.85
C HIS A 22 -3.09 -6.72 0.17
N ASN A 23 -2.46 -7.62 0.93
CA ASN A 23 -1.96 -8.88 0.41
C ASN A 23 -3.07 -9.76 -0.16
N SER A 24 -4.19 -9.87 0.55
CA SER A 24 -5.34 -10.66 0.08
C SER A 24 -5.90 -10.12 -1.24
N TYR A 25 -6.03 -8.80 -1.38
CA TYR A 25 -6.51 -8.21 -2.63
C TYR A 25 -5.48 -8.30 -3.76
N LEU A 26 -4.18 -8.19 -3.45
CA LEU A 26 -3.12 -8.34 -4.43
C LEU A 26 -3.09 -9.77 -4.99
N GLU A 27 -3.15 -10.77 -4.12
CA GLU A 27 -3.24 -12.18 -4.52
C GLU A 27 -4.50 -12.43 -5.36
N GLU A 28 -5.65 -11.87 -4.99
CA GLU A 28 -6.86 -11.98 -5.81
C GLU A 28 -6.66 -11.33 -7.19
N LEU A 29 -5.97 -10.18 -7.26
CA LEU A 29 -5.74 -9.47 -8.51
C LEU A 29 -4.80 -10.26 -9.42
N GLU A 30 -3.68 -10.74 -8.87
CA GLU A 30 -2.71 -11.56 -9.58
C GLU A 30 -3.36 -12.82 -10.15
N ASN A 31 -4.20 -13.51 -9.37
CA ASN A 31 -4.93 -14.67 -9.86
C ASN A 31 -5.92 -14.32 -10.96
N LEU A 32 -6.61 -13.17 -10.83
CA LEU A 32 -7.65 -12.77 -11.76
C LEU A 32 -7.09 -12.34 -13.12
N VAL A 33 -5.92 -11.70 -13.16
CA VAL A 33 -5.27 -11.29 -14.43
C VAL A 33 -4.63 -12.43 -15.21
N GLU A 34 -4.45 -13.60 -14.59
CA GLU A 34 -3.95 -14.81 -15.26
C GLU A 34 -5.10 -15.65 -15.88
N LEU A 35 -6.36 -15.28 -15.65
CA LEU A 35 -7.50 -15.98 -16.23
C LEU A 35 -7.65 -15.67 -17.73
N PRO A 36 -8.02 -16.66 -18.56
CA PRO A 36 -8.22 -16.47 -19.99
C PRO A 36 -9.42 -15.56 -20.31
N GLU A 37 -10.43 -15.53 -19.43
CA GLU A 37 -11.57 -14.63 -19.50
C GLU A 37 -11.71 -13.90 -18.18
N ILE A 38 -11.69 -12.55 -18.24
CA ILE A 38 -11.77 -11.70 -17.05
C ILE A 38 -13.20 -11.16 -16.90
N GLU A 39 -13.78 -11.39 -15.73
CA GLU A 39 -15.03 -10.74 -15.33
C GLU A 39 -14.76 -9.28 -14.94
N THR A 40 -14.96 -8.35 -15.88
CA THR A 40 -14.64 -6.91 -15.73
C THR A 40 -15.30 -6.27 -14.49
N GLU A 41 -16.51 -6.70 -14.12
CA GLU A 41 -17.18 -6.19 -12.92
C GLU A 41 -16.48 -6.63 -11.63
N ARG A 42 -16.00 -7.88 -11.58
CA ARG A 42 -15.22 -8.38 -10.44
C ARG A 42 -13.89 -7.65 -10.34
N LEU A 43 -13.18 -7.49 -11.46
CA LEU A 43 -11.93 -6.71 -11.54
C LEU A 43 -12.14 -5.27 -11.02
N SER A 44 -13.18 -4.59 -11.53
CA SER A 44 -13.49 -3.21 -11.14
C SER A 44 -13.80 -3.09 -9.65
N ARG A 45 -14.51 -4.06 -9.06
CA ARG A 45 -14.81 -4.10 -7.62
C ARG A 45 -13.54 -4.30 -6.80
N LEU A 46 -12.66 -5.19 -7.22
CA LEU A 46 -11.38 -5.47 -6.57
C LEU A 46 -10.48 -4.23 -6.57
N LEU A 47 -10.27 -3.60 -7.74
CA LEU A 47 -9.46 -2.38 -7.86
C LEU A 47 -9.98 -1.25 -6.97
N ARG A 48 -11.30 -1.10 -6.83
CA ARG A 48 -11.90 -0.13 -5.90
C ARG A 48 -11.58 -0.43 -4.44
N ARG A 49 -11.51 -1.70 -4.03
CA ARG A 49 -11.10 -2.10 -2.67
C ARG A 49 -9.62 -1.81 -2.45
N MET A 50 -8.77 -2.26 -3.37
CA MET A 50 -7.33 -1.97 -3.33
C MET A 50 -7.06 -0.48 -3.23
N ARG A 51 -7.78 0.36 -4.00
CA ARG A 51 -7.65 1.82 -3.92
C ARG A 51 -7.97 2.40 -2.56
N LYS A 52 -8.92 1.83 -1.81
CA LYS A 52 -9.21 2.24 -0.43
C LYS A 52 -8.05 1.87 0.48
N THR A 53 -7.58 0.64 0.39
CA THR A 53 -6.43 0.14 1.15
C THR A 53 -5.17 0.96 0.88
N ARG A 54 -4.90 1.30 -0.38
CA ARG A 54 -3.79 2.17 -0.80
C ARG A 54 -3.84 3.56 -0.15
N LYS A 55 -5.02 4.15 -0.02
CA LYS A 55 -5.20 5.43 0.69
C LYS A 55 -4.92 5.30 2.18
N GLN A 56 -5.31 4.18 2.81
CA GLN A 56 -5.00 3.91 4.22
C GLN A 56 -3.49 3.74 4.41
N ILE A 57 -2.82 2.98 3.53
CA ILE A 57 -1.37 2.80 3.51
C ILE A 57 -0.67 4.16 3.39
N LEU A 58 -1.06 4.97 2.41
CA LEU A 58 -0.47 6.29 2.20
C LEU A 58 -0.64 7.20 3.43
N GLY A 59 -1.85 7.25 4.01
CA GLY A 59 -2.11 8.04 5.21
C GLY A 59 -1.28 7.58 6.40
N GLY A 60 -1.21 6.27 6.62
CA GLY A 60 -0.44 5.70 7.72
C GLY A 60 1.07 5.92 7.56
N ILE A 61 1.64 5.66 6.38
CA ILE A 61 3.06 5.92 6.09
C ILE A 61 3.39 7.41 6.26
N SER A 62 2.51 8.30 5.79
CA SER A 62 2.71 9.74 5.96
C SER A 62 2.79 10.12 7.43
N SER A 63 1.87 9.61 8.26
CA SER A 63 1.86 9.85 9.71
C SER A 63 3.12 9.31 10.38
N ILE A 64 3.57 8.10 10.02
CA ILE A 64 4.82 7.54 10.54
C ILE A 64 5.99 8.47 10.18
N VAL A 65 6.16 8.84 8.91
CA VAL A 65 7.27 9.70 8.46
C VAL A 65 7.28 11.06 9.18
N GLU A 66 6.11 11.64 9.41
CA GLU A 66 5.95 12.94 10.08
C GLU A 66 6.36 12.89 11.57
N HIS A 67 5.97 11.83 12.28
CA HIS A 67 6.07 11.79 13.74
C HIS A 67 7.29 11.00 14.26
N ILE A 68 7.82 10.04 13.50
CA ILE A 68 8.81 9.06 13.99
C ILE A 68 10.13 9.68 14.45
N LYS A 69 10.56 10.79 13.83
CA LYS A 69 11.80 11.49 14.19
C LYS A 69 11.75 12.02 15.63
N ASN A 70 10.55 12.35 16.10
CA ASN A 70 10.30 12.89 17.43
C ASN A 70 9.88 11.82 18.46
N SER A 71 9.77 10.56 18.03
CA SER A 71 9.52 9.45 18.95
C SER A 71 10.80 9.09 19.71
N ASN A 72 10.68 8.83 21.00
CA ASN A 72 11.77 8.33 21.84
C ASN A 72 11.66 6.83 22.13
N ASP A 73 10.61 6.18 21.63
CA ASP A 73 10.35 4.75 21.85
C ASP A 73 11.10 3.91 20.80
N PRO A 74 12.13 3.13 21.18
CA PRO A 74 12.86 2.30 20.24
C PRO A 74 11.99 1.22 19.60
N LYS A 75 10.99 0.71 20.32
CA LYS A 75 10.12 -0.36 19.83
C LYS A 75 9.21 0.14 18.71
N LEU A 76 8.63 1.33 18.88
CA LEU A 76 7.82 1.97 17.81
C LEU A 76 8.67 2.24 16.56
N LYS A 77 9.95 2.60 16.72
CA LYS A 77 10.88 2.78 15.60
C LYS A 77 11.17 1.49 14.86
N GLU A 78 11.38 0.40 15.59
CA GLU A 78 11.61 -0.92 15.00
C GLU A 78 10.38 -1.43 14.24
N GLU A 79 9.19 -1.32 14.83
CA GLU A 79 7.93 -1.72 14.20
C GLU A 79 7.65 -0.88 12.93
N ALA A 80 7.82 0.45 13.02
CA ALA A 80 7.70 1.34 11.87
C ALA A 80 8.67 0.96 10.75
N LEU A 81 9.94 0.66 11.08
CA LEU A 81 10.94 0.22 10.11
C LEU A 81 10.55 -1.12 9.46
N GLY A 82 9.98 -2.06 10.21
CA GLY A 82 9.47 -3.32 9.68
C GLY A 82 8.41 -3.11 8.60
N ILE A 83 7.42 -2.25 8.85
CA ILE A 83 6.37 -1.90 7.89
C ILE A 83 6.96 -1.22 6.65
N MET A 84 7.87 -0.26 6.83
CA MET A 84 8.51 0.45 5.72
C MET A 84 9.31 -0.52 4.84
N ASN A 85 10.01 -1.48 5.43
CA ASN A 85 10.75 -2.51 4.70
C ASN A 85 9.82 -3.44 3.90
N TYR A 86 8.69 -3.84 4.47
CA TYR A 86 7.69 -4.63 3.73
C TYR A 86 7.25 -3.90 2.45
N PHE A 87 6.88 -2.62 2.55
CA PHE A 87 6.46 -1.83 1.40
C PHE A 87 7.60 -1.52 0.42
N TYR A 88 8.83 -1.35 0.92
CA TYR A 88 10.01 -1.12 0.08
C TYR A 88 10.37 -2.33 -0.78
N VAL A 89 10.36 -3.52 -0.18
CA VAL A 89 10.87 -4.74 -0.83
C VAL A 89 9.81 -5.38 -1.71
N VAL A 90 8.58 -5.52 -1.21
CA VAL A 90 7.57 -6.41 -1.81
C VAL A 90 6.32 -5.65 -2.21
N GLY A 91 5.59 -5.09 -1.24
CA GLY A 91 4.18 -4.72 -1.43
C GLY A 91 3.89 -3.76 -2.59
N ILE A 92 4.75 -2.75 -2.81
CA ILE A 92 4.53 -1.75 -3.87
C ILE A 92 4.88 -2.28 -5.25
N ASN A 93 5.96 -3.07 -5.36
CA ASN A 93 6.48 -3.51 -6.66
C ASN A 93 5.58 -4.56 -7.30
N ASP A 94 5.05 -5.47 -6.48
CA ASP A 94 4.16 -6.53 -6.96
C ASP A 94 2.80 -5.96 -7.34
N GLU A 95 2.27 -5.01 -6.57
CA GLU A 95 1.04 -4.30 -6.93
C GLU A 95 1.20 -3.49 -8.23
N GLU A 96 2.30 -2.74 -8.41
CA GLU A 96 2.54 -2.00 -9.65
C GLU A 96 2.57 -2.93 -10.86
N ARG A 97 3.20 -4.11 -10.72
CA ARG A 97 3.25 -5.12 -11.78
C ARG A 97 1.88 -5.67 -12.12
N ALA A 98 1.08 -6.01 -11.11
CA ALA A 98 -0.28 -6.51 -11.30
C ALA A 98 -1.17 -5.46 -11.98
N LEU A 99 -1.09 -4.19 -11.56
CA LEU A 99 -1.80 -3.08 -12.17
C LEU A 99 -1.39 -2.86 -13.64
N ARG A 100 -0.11 -2.95 -13.97
CA ARG A 100 0.35 -2.85 -15.36
C ARG A 100 -0.21 -3.97 -16.24
N LYS A 101 -0.28 -5.21 -15.74
CA LYS A 101 -0.97 -6.31 -16.45
C LYS A 101 -2.46 -6.00 -16.67
N VAL A 102 -3.15 -5.42 -15.68
CA VAL A 102 -4.55 -5.00 -15.86
C VAL A 102 -4.70 -4.01 -17.02
N MET A 103 -3.79 -3.04 -17.16
CA MET A 103 -3.83 -2.07 -18.27
C MET A 103 -3.67 -2.73 -19.64
N GLU A 104 -2.92 -3.83 -19.73
CA GLU A 104 -2.71 -4.57 -20.97
C GLU A 104 -3.95 -5.36 -21.38
N ILE A 105 -4.67 -5.91 -20.40
CA ILE A 105 -5.82 -6.78 -20.65
C ILE A 105 -7.10 -5.97 -20.79
N GLU A 106 -7.27 -4.90 -20.00
CA GLU A 106 -8.50 -4.12 -19.97
C GLU A 106 -8.25 -2.62 -20.10
N MET A 107 -8.04 -2.20 -21.35
CA MET A 107 -7.72 -0.82 -21.73
C MET A 107 -8.73 0.22 -21.24
N SER A 108 -9.99 -0.16 -21.03
CA SER A 108 -11.03 0.76 -20.55
C SER A 108 -10.73 1.33 -19.15
N LEU A 109 -9.89 0.65 -18.36
CA LEU A 109 -9.50 1.06 -17.01
C LEU A 109 -8.19 1.85 -16.97
N LYS A 110 -7.54 2.08 -18.11
CA LYS A 110 -6.17 2.61 -18.20
C LYS A 110 -5.96 3.88 -17.37
N GLU A 111 -6.80 4.90 -17.53
CA GLU A 111 -6.68 6.17 -16.80
C GLU A 111 -6.83 6.00 -15.27
N ASP A 112 -7.69 5.08 -14.85
CA ASP A 112 -7.90 4.80 -13.42
C ASP A 112 -6.70 4.06 -12.83
N ILE A 113 -6.09 3.15 -13.59
CA ILE A 113 -4.88 2.45 -13.18
C ILE A 113 -3.66 3.37 -13.15
N GLU A 114 -3.53 4.30 -14.09
CA GLU A 114 -2.43 5.29 -14.09
C GLU A 114 -2.45 6.12 -12.80
N LYS A 115 -3.63 6.58 -12.36
CA LYS A 115 -3.79 7.26 -11.06
C LYS A 115 -3.45 6.37 -9.87
N ASP A 116 -3.72 5.08 -9.97
CA ASP A 116 -3.38 4.11 -8.93
C ASP A 116 -1.85 3.91 -8.83
N ILE A 117 -1.17 3.85 -9.97
CA ILE A 117 0.30 3.78 -10.04
C ILE A 117 0.93 5.07 -9.49
N GLU A 118 0.41 6.26 -9.83
CA GLU A 118 0.89 7.52 -9.24
C GLU A 118 0.78 7.54 -7.71
N MET A 119 -0.25 6.89 -7.15
CA MET A 119 -0.40 6.76 -5.70
C MET A 119 0.66 5.83 -5.11
N LEU A 120 0.98 4.72 -5.79
CA LEU A 120 2.07 3.82 -5.41
C LEU A 120 3.43 4.53 -5.43
N GLU A 121 3.69 5.37 -6.43
CA GLU A 121 4.93 6.14 -6.51
C GLU A 121 5.07 7.13 -5.34
N LYS A 122 3.98 7.77 -4.92
CA LYS A 122 3.98 8.63 -3.72
C LYS A 122 4.31 7.83 -2.47
N ILE A 123 3.71 6.65 -2.30
CA ILE A 123 4.01 5.76 -1.18
C ILE A 123 5.50 5.36 -1.22
N ARG A 124 6.01 4.93 -2.39
CA ARG A 124 7.41 4.55 -2.58
C ARG A 124 8.37 5.68 -2.20
N SER A 125 8.05 6.91 -2.61
CA SER A 125 8.85 8.09 -2.28
C SER A 125 8.95 8.32 -0.77
N LEU A 126 7.82 8.24 -0.05
CA LEU A 126 7.80 8.39 1.41
C LEU A 126 8.57 7.27 2.12
N VAL A 127 8.42 6.02 1.66
CA VAL A 127 9.16 4.88 2.20
C VAL A 127 10.67 5.05 1.98
N MET A 128 11.09 5.51 0.79
CA MET A 128 12.52 5.79 0.53
C MET A 128 13.06 6.91 1.41
N GLN A 129 12.29 7.99 1.64
CA GLN A 129 12.67 9.07 2.56
C GLN A 129 12.77 8.62 4.03
N PHE A 130 12.10 7.54 4.41
CA PHE A 130 12.21 6.97 5.75
C PHE A 130 13.50 6.14 5.90
N ILE A 131 13.85 5.38 4.87
CA ILE A 131 14.99 4.44 4.89
C ILE A 131 16.33 5.15 4.70
N TYR A 132 16.37 6.21 3.86
CA TYR A 132 17.57 6.98 3.52
C TYR A 132 17.56 8.36 4.16
#